data_AF-A0A3M1HPZ6-F1
#
_entry.id   AF-A0A3M1HPZ6-F1
#
_cell.length_a   1.000
_cell.length_b   1.000
_cell.length_c   1.000
_cell.angle_alpha   90.00
_cell.angle_beta   90.00
_cell.angle_gamma   90.00
#
_symmetry.space_group_name_H-M   'P 1'
#
loop_
_entity.id
_entity.type
_entity.pdbx_description
1 polymer ?
#
loop_
_entity_poly.entity_id
_entity_poly.type
_entity_poly.pdbx_seq_one_letter_code
_entity_poly.pdbx_strand_id
1 'polypeptide(L)'
;MKRWGAWALAAMLGLGTTAWAADDASLSLPDEGEFHESWFTANKLHMYLGLGSLLAGAIAGATAPEAPEGVAVPPSQRKSATNTTHHYAAKAAVGLGAAAVLTGLVLHWDDLVNGEGLLDPDRMHAILGTLATVGFALTLSKGPKRIGDPSNGHSTLGFLGGALMLGAIAYEW
;
A
#
# COMPACT_ATOMS: atom_id res chain seq x y z
N MET A 1 14.57 19.97 10.16
CA MET A 1 15.74 19.80 11.05
C MET A 1 15.38 20.34 12.44
N LYS A 2 15.19 19.48 13.45
CA LYS A 2 15.11 19.88 14.87
C LYS A 2 15.22 18.62 15.76
N ARG A 3 16.31 18.54 16.54
CA ARG A 3 16.55 17.58 17.63
C ARG A 3 16.46 18.34 18.95
N TRP A 4 15.46 18.10 19.80
CA TRP A 4 15.42 18.40 21.26
C TRP A 4 14.23 17.59 21.81
N GLY A 5 14.26 16.89 22.94
CA GLY A 5 15.21 16.75 24.03
C GLY A 5 14.77 15.56 24.89
N ALA A 6 15.73 15.07 25.68
CA ALA A 6 15.63 13.82 26.41
C ALA A 6 15.10 14.00 27.85
N TRP A 7 14.53 12.91 28.38
CA TRP A 7 14.35 12.52 29.79
C TRP A 7 13.57 13.42 30.76
N ALA A 8 12.46 12.90 31.28
CA ALA A 8 12.17 12.85 32.72
C ALA A 8 10.88 12.05 33.01
N LEU A 9 11.01 10.87 33.64
CA LEU A 9 10.21 10.58 34.84
C LEU A 9 10.90 9.49 35.65
N ALA A 10 11.48 9.92 36.77
CA ALA A 10 12.06 9.05 37.78
C ALA A 10 10.97 8.48 38.70
N ALA A 11 11.08 7.18 38.93
CA ALA A 11 10.97 6.47 40.21
C ALA A 11 10.02 7.02 41.29
N MET A 12 9.07 6.18 41.70
CA MET A 12 8.61 6.13 43.08
C MET A 12 8.67 4.70 43.61
N LEU A 13 9.03 4.58 44.89
CA LEU A 13 9.26 3.38 45.72
C LEU A 13 10.66 2.78 45.49
N GLY A 14 11.61 2.75 46.42
CA GLY A 14 11.67 3.05 47.84
C GLY A 14 12.82 2.22 48.44
N LEU A 15 13.69 2.87 49.23
CA LEU A 15 14.64 2.24 50.17
C LEU A 15 15.75 1.34 49.61
N GLY A 16 16.98 1.88 49.56
CA GLY A 16 18.20 1.11 49.36
C GLY A 16 19.42 1.99 49.11
N THR A 17 19.90 2.70 50.14
CA THR A 17 21.21 3.36 50.08
C THR A 17 22.32 2.31 50.18
N THR A 18 22.73 1.77 49.04
CA THR A 18 24.07 1.22 48.87
C THR A 18 24.63 1.83 47.60
N ALA A 19 25.57 2.75 47.77
CA ALA A 19 26.43 3.22 46.70
C ALA A 19 27.22 2.01 46.17
N TRP A 20 26.68 1.37 45.13
CA TRP A 20 27.47 0.50 44.28
C TRP A 20 28.20 1.43 43.32
N ALA A 21 29.50 1.55 43.51
CA ALA A 21 30.38 2.14 42.51
C ALA A 21 30.07 1.43 41.18
N ALA A 22 29.58 2.19 40.21
CA ALA A 22 29.52 1.74 38.84
C ALA A 22 30.97 1.62 38.38
N ASP A 23 31.57 0.46 38.61
CA ASP A 23 32.65 0.02 37.74
C ASP A 23 32.07 0.04 36.33
N ASP A 24 32.70 0.81 35.44
CA ASP A 24 32.44 0.90 34.01
C ASP A 24 32.74 -0.46 33.35
N ALA A 25 31.98 -1.49 33.72
CA ALA A 25 31.86 -2.72 32.97
C ALA A 25 31.09 -2.35 31.70
N SER A 26 31.82 -1.90 30.69
CA SER A 26 31.36 -1.96 29.32
C SER A 26 30.95 -3.41 29.08
N LEU A 27 29.64 -3.64 29.06
CA LEU A 27 29.06 -4.89 28.58
C LEU A 27 29.56 -5.08 27.16
N SER A 28 30.61 -5.88 26.99
CA SER A 28 31.02 -6.38 25.69
C SER A 28 29.91 -7.32 25.26
N LEU A 29 28.90 -6.75 24.61
CA LEU A 29 27.95 -7.56 23.84
C LEU A 29 28.80 -8.37 22.88
N PRO A 30 28.57 -9.69 22.76
CA PRO A 30 29.17 -10.49 21.71
C PRO A 30 29.03 -9.73 20.38
N ASP A 31 30.01 -9.83 19.50
CA ASP A 31 29.87 -9.36 18.11
C ASP A 31 28.79 -10.22 17.45
N GLU A 32 27.53 -9.85 17.69
CA GLU A 32 26.36 -10.42 17.07
C GLU A 32 26.49 -10.01 15.62
N GLY A 33 27.05 -10.91 14.80
CA GLY A 33 27.52 -10.61 13.45
C GLY A 33 26.54 -9.74 12.66
N GLU A 34 27.08 -8.92 11.75
CA GLU A 34 26.36 -7.90 10.98
C GLU A 34 24.88 -8.25 10.75
N PHE A 35 23.98 -7.37 11.21
CA PHE A 35 22.54 -7.58 11.03
C PHE A 35 22.22 -7.77 9.54
N HIS A 36 21.80 -8.99 9.17
CA HIS A 36 21.31 -9.29 7.84
C HIS A 36 19.78 -9.32 7.88
N GLU A 37 19.15 -8.32 7.27
CA GLU A 37 17.70 -8.31 7.14
C GLU A 37 17.24 -9.49 6.26
N SER A 38 16.25 -10.25 6.71
CA SER A 38 15.66 -11.31 5.89
C SER A 38 15.06 -10.72 4.62
N TRP A 39 15.40 -11.30 3.47
CA TRP A 39 14.80 -11.06 2.16
C TRP A 39 13.28 -11.32 2.12
N PHE A 40 12.74 -12.09 3.06
CA PHE A 40 11.31 -12.32 3.21
C PHE A 40 10.86 -12.11 4.65
N THR A 41 9.97 -11.12 4.83
CA THR A 41 9.28 -10.80 6.08
C THR A 41 7.82 -10.49 5.77
N ALA A 42 6.95 -10.50 6.77
CA ALA A 42 5.53 -10.18 6.55
C ALA A 42 5.34 -8.74 6.02
N ASN A 43 6.12 -7.78 6.53
CA ASN A 43 6.11 -6.40 6.03
C ASN A 43 6.58 -6.31 4.58
N LYS A 44 7.62 -7.08 4.20
CA LYS A 44 8.06 -7.16 2.80
C LYS A 44 6.99 -7.78 1.89
N LEU A 45 6.28 -8.79 2.37
CA LEU A 45 5.16 -9.37 1.62
C LEU A 45 4.06 -8.32 1.38
N HIS A 46 3.64 -7.57 2.40
CA HIS A 46 2.68 -6.48 2.25
C HIS A 46 3.16 -5.44 1.23
N MET A 47 4.40 -4.98 1.36
CA MET A 47 5.01 -4.02 0.43
C MET A 47 5.04 -4.54 -1.01
N TYR A 48 5.45 -5.79 -1.24
CA TYR A 48 5.50 -6.37 -2.58
C TYR A 48 4.11 -6.55 -3.20
N LEU A 49 3.10 -6.88 -2.40
CA LEU A 49 1.71 -6.95 -2.86
C LEU A 49 1.21 -5.55 -3.28
N GLY A 50 1.48 -4.52 -2.47
CA GLY A 50 1.12 -3.13 -2.78
C GLY A 50 1.80 -2.60 -4.04
N LEU A 51 3.12 -2.77 -4.15
CA LEU A 51 3.88 -2.36 -5.34
C LEU A 51 3.48 -3.17 -6.58
N GLY A 52 3.24 -4.47 -6.43
CA GLY A 52 2.75 -5.32 -7.50
C GLY A 52 1.38 -4.88 -8.01
N SER A 53 0.48 -4.48 -7.11
CA SER A 53 -0.82 -3.89 -7.46
C SER A 53 -0.66 -2.60 -8.28
N LEU A 54 0.18 -1.68 -7.82
CA LEU A 54 0.44 -0.41 -8.50
C LEU A 54 1.03 -0.64 -9.89
N LEU A 55 2.03 -1.53 -10.00
CA LEU A 55 2.64 -1.89 -11.28
C LEU A 55 1.62 -2.52 -12.23
N ALA A 56 0.79 -3.45 -11.76
CA ALA A 56 -0.27 -4.05 -12.55
C ALA A 56 -1.29 -3.00 -13.02
N GLY A 57 -1.65 -2.04 -12.16
CA GLY A 57 -2.49 -0.90 -12.50
C GLY A 57 -1.87 -0.02 -13.60
N ALA A 58 -0.57 0.26 -13.51
CA ALA A 58 0.17 0.99 -14.53
C ALA A 58 0.20 0.25 -15.87
N ILE A 59 0.44 -1.07 -15.87
CA ILE A 59 0.36 -1.92 -17.06
C ILE A 59 -1.05 -1.91 -17.65
N ALA A 60 -2.08 -1.97 -16.80
CA ALA A 60 -3.47 -1.90 -17.27
C ALA A 60 -3.73 -0.56 -17.97
N GLY A 61 -3.29 0.56 -17.40
CA GLY A 61 -3.38 1.88 -18.03
C GLY A 61 -2.64 1.95 -19.37
N ALA A 62 -1.39 1.49 -19.41
CA ALA A 62 -0.55 1.53 -20.61
C ALA A 62 -1.01 0.60 -21.74
N THR A 63 -1.75 -0.46 -21.41
CA THR A 63 -2.27 -1.42 -22.39
C THR A 63 -3.74 -1.21 -22.71
N ALA A 64 -4.34 -0.11 -22.23
CA ALA A 64 -5.70 0.26 -22.55
C ALA A 64 -5.87 0.35 -24.08
N PRO A 65 -6.89 -0.31 -24.66
CA PRO A 65 -7.09 -0.28 -26.10
C PRO A 65 -7.48 1.12 -26.54
N GLU A 66 -6.77 1.64 -27.55
CA GLU A 66 -7.17 2.87 -28.23
C GLU A 66 -8.47 2.62 -29.01
N ALA A 67 -9.48 3.45 -28.76
CA ALA A 67 -10.61 3.54 -29.67
C ALA A 67 -10.26 4.56 -30.76
N PRO A 68 -10.40 4.24 -32.06
CA PRO A 68 -10.26 5.25 -33.10
C PRO A 68 -11.28 6.36 -32.84
N GLU A 69 -10.81 7.56 -32.52
CA GLU A 69 -11.68 8.71 -32.29
C GLU A 69 -12.56 8.95 -33.53
N GLY A 70 -13.88 9.08 -33.32
CA GLY A 70 -14.82 9.43 -34.38
C GLY A 70 -15.24 8.31 -35.33
N VAL A 71 -14.75 7.06 -35.20
CA VAL A 71 -15.19 5.93 -36.04
C VAL A 71 -15.97 4.93 -35.21
N ALA A 72 -17.29 4.88 -35.41
CA ALA A 72 -18.13 3.86 -34.80
C ALA A 72 -17.76 2.47 -35.35
N VAL A 73 -17.11 1.63 -34.53
CA VAL A 73 -16.84 0.23 -34.89
C VAL A 73 -18.17 -0.52 -34.93
N PRO A 74 -18.54 -1.15 -36.08
CA PRO A 74 -19.75 -1.95 -36.19
C PRO A 74 -19.80 -3.02 -35.10
N PRO A 75 -20.97 -3.33 -34.50
CA PRO A 75 -21.07 -4.35 -33.46
C PRO A 75 -20.47 -5.71 -33.83
N SER A 76 -20.51 -6.08 -35.11
CA SER A 76 -19.94 -7.33 -35.66
C SER A 76 -18.40 -7.36 -35.67
N GLN A 77 -17.74 -6.22 -35.57
CA GLN A 77 -16.28 -6.09 -35.57
C GLN A 77 -15.70 -5.78 -34.18
N ARG A 78 -16.55 -5.62 -33.15
CA ARG A 78 -16.10 -5.34 -31.79
C ARG A 78 -15.47 -6.60 -31.18
N LYS A 79 -14.22 -6.47 -30.74
CA LYS A 79 -13.50 -7.53 -30.03
C LYS A 79 -13.86 -7.53 -28.55
N SER A 80 -13.70 -8.67 -27.90
CA SER A 80 -13.86 -8.78 -26.44
C SER A 80 -12.87 -7.86 -25.73
N ALA A 81 -13.33 -7.10 -24.74
CA ALA A 81 -12.47 -6.34 -23.85
C ALA A 81 -11.93 -7.20 -22.70
N THR A 82 -12.54 -8.35 -22.42
CA THR A 82 -12.23 -9.20 -21.26
C THR A 82 -11.11 -10.22 -21.51
N ASN A 83 -10.64 -10.35 -22.75
CA ASN A 83 -9.50 -11.21 -23.07
C ASN A 83 -8.36 -10.38 -23.64
N THR A 84 -7.87 -9.44 -22.83
CA THR A 84 -6.85 -8.45 -23.19
C THR A 84 -5.85 -8.31 -22.06
N THR A 85 -4.61 -7.88 -22.37
CA THR A 85 -3.60 -7.55 -21.35
C THR A 85 -4.12 -6.51 -20.36
N HIS A 86 -4.83 -5.49 -20.84
CA HIS A 86 -5.51 -4.49 -20.02
C HIS A 86 -6.40 -5.13 -18.96
N HIS A 87 -7.27 -6.07 -19.36
CA HIS A 87 -8.21 -6.72 -18.43
C HIS A 87 -7.49 -7.61 -17.41
N TYR A 88 -6.51 -8.41 -17.85
CA TYR A 88 -5.78 -9.29 -16.94
C TYR A 88 -4.91 -8.49 -15.95
N ALA A 89 -4.25 -7.43 -16.41
CA ALA A 89 -3.47 -6.54 -15.56
C ALA A 89 -4.38 -5.81 -14.54
N ALA A 90 -5.56 -5.34 -14.95
CA ALA A 90 -6.53 -4.75 -14.03
C ALA A 90 -7.01 -5.74 -12.96
N LYS A 91 -7.29 -7.01 -13.33
CA LYS A 91 -7.63 -8.06 -12.37
C LYS A 91 -6.48 -8.35 -11.40
N ALA A 92 -5.25 -8.39 -11.90
CA ALA A 92 -4.07 -8.56 -11.07
C ALA A 92 -3.90 -7.40 -10.08
N ALA A 93 -4.10 -6.15 -10.53
CA ALA A 93 -4.06 -4.97 -9.66
C ALA A 93 -5.07 -5.09 -8.50
N VAL A 94 -6.33 -5.45 -8.81
CA VAL A 94 -7.36 -5.64 -7.78
C VAL A 94 -6.99 -6.78 -6.82
N GLY A 95 -6.55 -7.92 -7.34
CA GLY A 95 -6.21 -9.08 -6.52
C GLY A 95 -5.03 -8.81 -5.59
N LEU A 96 -3.96 -8.22 -6.11
CA LEU A 96 -2.77 -7.85 -5.34
C LEU A 96 -3.07 -6.74 -4.33
N GLY A 97 -3.85 -5.73 -4.73
CA GLY A 97 -4.26 -4.63 -3.84
C GLY A 97 -5.12 -5.13 -2.69
N ALA A 98 -6.09 -6.02 -2.97
CA ALA A 98 -6.90 -6.64 -1.91
C ALA A 98 -6.05 -7.47 -0.96
N ALA A 99 -5.09 -8.26 -1.48
CA ALA A 99 -4.15 -9.00 -0.65
C ALA A 99 -3.29 -8.06 0.20
N ALA A 100 -2.81 -6.95 -0.35
CA ALA A 100 -2.05 -5.94 0.39
C ALA A 100 -2.88 -5.30 1.51
N VAL A 101 -4.14 -4.93 1.25
CA VAL A 101 -5.04 -4.40 2.28
C VAL A 101 -5.21 -5.41 3.40
N LEU A 102 -5.47 -6.68 3.08
CA LEU A 102 -5.67 -7.72 4.10
C LEU A 102 -4.40 -7.96 4.93
N THR A 103 -3.23 -8.06 4.29
CA THR A 103 -1.97 -8.23 5.04
C THR A 103 -1.65 -7.00 5.87
N GLY A 104 -1.89 -5.79 5.37
CA GLY A 104 -1.67 -4.54 6.09
C GLY A 104 -2.56 -4.44 7.33
N LEU A 105 -3.86 -4.76 7.20
CA LEU A 105 -4.79 -4.76 8.33
C LEU A 105 -4.38 -5.74 9.43
N VAL A 106 -3.80 -6.89 9.07
CA VAL A 106 -3.32 -7.88 10.05
C VAL A 106 -2.03 -7.43 10.72
N LEU A 107 -1.08 -6.89 9.94
CA LEU A 107 0.25 -6.55 10.43
C LEU A 107 0.29 -5.27 11.25
N HIS A 108 -0.58 -4.31 10.93
CA HIS A 108 -0.63 -2.98 11.55
C HIS A 108 -1.88 -2.79 12.42
N TRP A 109 -2.55 -3.89 12.83
CA TRP A 109 -3.81 -3.80 13.56
C TRP A 109 -3.70 -2.95 14.83
N ASP A 110 -2.64 -3.18 15.61
CA ASP A 110 -2.45 -2.48 16.89
C ASP A 110 -2.19 -0.98 16.67
N ASP A 111 -1.45 -0.60 15.64
CA ASP A 111 -1.19 0.80 15.28
C ASP A 111 -2.48 1.49 14.80
N LEU A 112 -3.28 0.79 13.99
CA LEU A 112 -4.56 1.31 13.50
C LEU A 112 -5.55 1.56 14.64
N VAL A 113 -5.63 0.65 15.62
CA VAL A 113 -6.57 0.76 16.75
C VAL A 113 -6.08 1.76 17.79
N ASN A 114 -4.77 1.79 18.08
CA ASN A 114 -4.21 2.59 19.17
C ASN A 114 -3.63 3.94 18.74
N GLY A 115 -3.50 4.20 17.44
CA GLY A 115 -2.91 5.43 16.90
C GLY A 115 -3.63 6.72 17.30
N GLU A 116 -2.94 7.86 17.22
CA GLU A 116 -3.45 9.15 17.67
C GLU A 116 -4.12 9.94 16.53
N GLY A 117 -5.46 9.95 16.51
CA GLY A 117 -6.24 10.79 15.59
C GLY A 117 -6.32 10.28 14.15
N LEU A 118 -7.05 11.01 13.30
CA LEU A 118 -7.34 10.58 11.93
C LEU A 118 -6.15 10.74 10.98
N LEU A 119 -5.30 11.75 11.19
CA LEU A 119 -4.17 12.07 10.31
C LEU A 119 -2.89 11.30 10.66
N ASP A 120 -3.01 10.33 11.56
CA ASP A 120 -1.97 9.38 11.85
C ASP A 120 -1.52 8.66 10.55
N PRO A 121 -0.20 8.58 10.28
CA PRO A 121 0.34 8.00 9.04
C PRO A 121 -0.21 6.61 8.71
N ASP A 122 -0.24 5.69 9.68
CA ASP A 122 -0.71 4.31 9.48
C ASP A 122 -2.19 4.28 9.10
N ARG A 123 -3.01 5.11 9.76
CA ARG A 123 -4.45 5.22 9.43
C ARG A 123 -4.67 5.82 8.05
N MET A 124 -3.92 6.85 7.69
CA MET A 124 -4.01 7.44 6.35
C MET A 124 -3.56 6.47 5.28
N HIS A 125 -2.46 5.73 5.51
CA HIS A 125 -2.01 4.67 4.62
C HIS A 125 -3.11 3.60 4.42
N ALA A 126 -3.69 3.09 5.51
CA ALA A 126 -4.74 2.08 5.45
C ALA A 126 -6.00 2.58 4.74
N ILE A 127 -6.47 3.80 5.05
CA ILE A 127 -7.65 4.39 4.43
C ILE A 127 -7.42 4.62 2.94
N LEU A 128 -6.34 5.30 2.56
CA LEU A 128 -6.03 5.63 1.17
C LEU A 128 -5.76 4.36 0.35
N GLY A 129 -5.01 3.40 0.90
CA GLY A 129 -4.71 2.12 0.24
C GLY A 129 -5.96 1.26 0.03
N THR A 130 -6.88 1.28 1.00
CA THR A 130 -8.19 0.62 0.87
C THR A 130 -9.04 1.30 -0.20
N LEU A 131 -9.17 2.63 -0.16
CA LEU A 131 -9.93 3.39 -1.15
C LEU A 131 -9.34 3.25 -2.55
N ALA A 132 -8.02 3.19 -2.68
CA ALA A 132 -7.32 2.91 -3.92
C ALA A 132 -7.73 1.56 -4.52
N THR A 133 -7.67 0.51 -3.70
CA THR A 133 -8.07 -0.85 -4.09
C THR A 133 -9.55 -0.91 -4.47
N VAL A 134 -10.43 -0.23 -3.73
CA VAL A 134 -11.84 -0.08 -4.09
C VAL A 134 -11.99 0.65 -5.43
N GLY A 135 -11.22 1.71 -5.67
CA GLY A 135 -11.16 2.42 -6.95
C GLY A 135 -10.82 1.50 -8.12
N PHE A 136 -9.80 0.65 -7.97
CA PHE A 136 -9.45 -0.36 -8.97
C PHE A 136 -10.56 -1.41 -9.17
N ALA A 137 -11.18 -1.88 -8.10
CA ALA A 137 -12.29 -2.84 -8.19
C ALA A 137 -13.50 -2.24 -8.92
N LEU A 138 -13.86 -0.99 -8.61
CA LEU A 138 -14.94 -0.26 -9.27
C LEU A 138 -14.61 0.00 -10.73
N THR A 139 -13.36 0.34 -11.05
CA THR A 139 -12.85 0.46 -12.42
C THR A 139 -13.13 -0.83 -13.19
N LEU A 140 -12.68 -1.97 -12.68
CA LEU A 140 -12.90 -3.27 -13.32
C LEU A 140 -14.41 -3.58 -13.50
N SER A 141 -15.25 -3.25 -12.51
CA SER A 141 -16.70 -3.49 -12.58
C SER A 141 -17.42 -2.64 -13.64
N LYS A 142 -16.92 -1.43 -13.90
CA LYS A 142 -17.47 -0.50 -14.91
C LYS A 142 -16.82 -0.64 -16.28
N GLY A 143 -15.86 -1.55 -16.43
CA GLY A 143 -15.19 -1.81 -17.69
C GLY A 143 -16.19 -2.26 -18.78
N PRO A 144 -16.04 -1.78 -20.02
CA PRO A 144 -16.89 -2.25 -21.11
C PRO A 144 -16.63 -3.73 -21.40
N LYS A 145 -17.63 -4.46 -21.90
CA LYS A 145 -17.46 -5.87 -22.29
C LYS A 145 -16.78 -6.02 -23.64
N ARG A 146 -16.86 -5.01 -24.49
CA ARG A 146 -16.26 -4.99 -25.83
C ARG A 146 -15.46 -3.72 -26.05
N ILE A 147 -14.40 -3.83 -26.83
CA ILE A 147 -13.58 -2.69 -27.21
C ILE A 147 -14.44 -1.75 -28.07
N GLY A 148 -14.42 -0.46 -27.73
CA GLY A 148 -15.21 0.59 -28.39
C GLY A 148 -16.63 0.78 -27.82
N ASP A 149 -17.06 0.00 -26.82
CA ASP A 149 -18.28 0.33 -26.08
C ASP A 149 -18.01 1.53 -25.14
N PRO A 150 -18.98 2.43 -24.96
CA PRO A 150 -18.85 3.52 -23.99
C PRO A 150 -18.67 2.97 -22.58
N SER A 151 -17.77 3.57 -21.81
CA SER A 151 -17.59 3.26 -20.39
C SER A 151 -17.57 4.55 -19.57
N ASN A 152 -18.69 4.83 -18.90
CA ASN A 152 -18.84 6.06 -18.13
C ASN A 152 -18.03 5.95 -16.83
N GLY A 153 -16.95 6.73 -16.76
CA GLY A 153 -16.13 6.89 -15.55
C GLY A 153 -15.19 5.73 -15.23
N HIS A 154 -14.99 4.76 -16.13
CA HIS A 154 -14.05 3.65 -15.94
C HIS A 154 -12.61 4.16 -15.78
N SER A 155 -12.11 4.96 -16.73
CA SER A 155 -10.76 5.53 -16.68
C SER A 155 -10.57 6.48 -15.50
N THR A 156 -11.57 7.30 -15.18
CA THR A 156 -11.53 8.23 -14.04
C THR A 156 -11.37 7.49 -12.71
N LEU A 157 -12.10 6.39 -12.51
CA LEU A 157 -11.96 5.57 -11.31
C LEU A 157 -10.59 4.89 -11.23
N GLY A 158 -10.04 4.48 -12.38
CA GLY A 158 -8.72 3.84 -12.44
C GLY A 158 -7.63 4.83 -12.06
N PHE A 159 -7.70 6.03 -12.62
CA PHE A 159 -6.79 7.13 -12.28
C PHE A 159 -6.91 7.54 -10.81
N LEU A 160 -8.14 7.70 -10.30
CA LEU A 160 -8.36 8.03 -8.89
C LEU A 160 -7.81 6.94 -7.96
N GLY A 161 -8.03 5.67 -8.29
CA GLY A 161 -7.47 4.54 -7.55
C GLY A 161 -5.94 4.59 -7.51
N GLY A 162 -5.30 4.85 -8.66
CA GLY A 162 -3.85 5.01 -8.75
C GLY A 162 -3.33 6.19 -7.93
N ALA A 163 -4.00 7.35 -8.01
CA ALA A 163 -3.63 8.54 -7.24
C ALA A 163 -3.75 8.31 -5.72
N LEU A 164 -4.82 7.65 -5.28
CA LEU A 164 -5.00 7.28 -3.87
C LEU A 164 -3.92 6.28 -3.41
N MET A 165 -3.51 5.33 -4.25
CA MET A 165 -2.44 4.38 -3.93
C MET A 165 -1.11 5.12 -3.73
N LEU A 166 -0.77 6.04 -4.64
CA LEU A 166 0.44 6.86 -4.50
C LEU A 166 0.38 7.72 -3.24
N GLY A 167 -0.79 8.27 -2.91
CA GLY A 167 -1.02 8.98 -1.65
C GLY A 167 -0.78 8.09 -0.43
N ALA A 168 -1.31 6.87 -0.43
CA ALA A 168 -1.11 5.90 0.65
C ALA A 168 0.38 5.63 0.89
N ILE A 169 1.13 5.35 -0.18
CA ILE A 169 2.58 5.11 -0.10
C ILE A 169 3.30 6.34 0.48
N ALA A 170 2.93 7.55 0.06
CA ALA A 170 3.56 8.78 0.53
C ALA A 170 3.34 9.11 2.02
N TYR A 171 2.33 8.52 2.68
CA TYR A 171 2.13 8.70 4.12
C TYR A 171 3.01 7.77 4.96
N GLU A 172 3.47 6.65 4.40
CA GLU A 172 4.19 5.59 5.13
C GLU A 172 5.68 5.46 4.72
N TRP A 173 6.11 6.24 3.72
CA TRP A 173 7.49 6.24 3.20
C TRP A 173 8.25 7.54 3.52
#